data_AF-A0ABD3ILF9-F1
#
_entry.id   AF-A0ABD3ILF9-F1
#
_cell.length_a   1.000
_cell.length_b   1.000
_cell.length_c   1.000
_cell.angle_alpha   90.00
_cell.angle_beta   90.00
_cell.angle_gamma   90.00
#
_symmetry.space_group_name_H-M   'P 1'
#
loop_
_entity.id
_entity.type
_entity.pdbx_description
1 polymer ?
#
loop_
_entity_poly.entity_id
_entity_poly.type
_entity_poly.pdbx_seq_one_letter_code
_entity_poly.pdbx_strand_id
1 'polypeptide(L)'
;MAESLLFSIAEGVLWKIASRTLHEAAAIYGIENQISELRETLTVIKAVLLDAEEQQAKNHCLQVWLDQLQDVFYDAEDVLDELKCEALRKQVLSRYGGIYGKVCRFVSLSNPIMFRAKISHKIKEIREREFLPIKINSVLMCRVLTMVCHIRDHEI
;
A
#
# COMPACT_ATOMS: atom_id res chain seq x y z
N MET A 1 2.82 5.64 20.32
CA MET A 1 4.25 5.37 19.97
C MET A 1 4.40 4.49 18.72
N ALA A 2 3.58 3.45 18.52
CA ALA A 2 3.57 2.67 17.26
C ALA A 2 2.94 3.43 16.08
N GLU A 3 1.90 4.25 16.33
CA GLU A 3 1.25 5.09 15.30
C GLU A 3 2.19 6.10 14.63
N SER A 4 3.08 6.75 15.39
CA SER A 4 4.03 7.71 14.82
C SER A 4 5.06 7.05 13.89
N LEU A 5 5.42 5.80 14.19
CA LEU A 5 6.31 5.01 13.34
C LEU A 5 5.59 4.59 12.05
N LEU A 6 4.35 4.10 12.16
CA LEU A 6 3.53 3.74 11.01
C LEU A 6 3.21 4.94 10.12
N PHE A 7 2.92 6.10 10.72
CA PHE A 7 2.73 7.34 9.99
C PHE A 7 3.98 7.70 9.17
N SER A 8 5.16 7.62 9.79
CA SER A 8 6.43 7.89 9.11
C SER A 8 6.69 6.92 7.95
N ILE A 9 6.37 5.62 8.13
CA ILE A 9 6.48 4.61 7.07
C ILE A 9 5.49 4.93 5.94
N ALA A 10 4.23 5.24 6.27
CA ALA A 10 3.21 5.62 5.30
C ALA A 10 3.65 6.82 4.44
N GLU A 11 4.26 7.83 5.05
CA GLU A 11 4.84 8.97 4.34
C GLU A 11 5.98 8.56 3.41
N GLY A 12 6.86 7.65 3.86
CA GLY A 12 7.92 7.11 3.04
C GLY A 12 7.39 6.40 1.78
N VAL A 13 6.38 5.54 1.93
CA VAL A 13 5.74 4.84 0.81
C VAL A 13 5.02 5.82 -0.12
N LEU A 14 4.28 6.78 0.41
CA LEU A 14 3.61 7.81 -0.39
C LEU A 14 4.61 8.68 -1.18
N TRP A 15 5.74 9.03 -0.58
CA TRP A 15 6.82 9.74 -1.25
C TRP A 15 7.42 8.90 -2.39
N LYS A 16 7.68 7.61 -2.14
CA LYS A 16 8.12 6.67 -3.18
C LYS A 16 7.09 6.60 -4.33
N ILE A 17 5.80 6.63 -4.03
CA ILE A 17 4.73 6.65 -5.03
C ILE A 17 4.74 7.95 -5.86
N ALA A 18 4.92 9.09 -5.21
CA ALA A 18 5.02 10.38 -5.86
C ALA A 18 6.32 10.59 -6.64
N SER A 19 7.30 9.68 -6.49
CA SER A 19 8.59 9.80 -7.17
C SER A 19 8.46 9.66 -8.69
N ARG A 20 9.17 10.54 -9.41
CA ARG A 20 9.22 10.51 -10.87
C ARG A 20 9.71 9.17 -11.42
N THR A 21 10.71 8.57 -10.77
CA THR A 21 11.26 7.27 -11.17
C THR A 21 10.22 6.16 -11.13
N LEU A 22 9.36 6.15 -10.11
CA LEU A 22 8.28 5.17 -10.03
C LEU A 22 7.21 5.44 -11.09
N HIS A 23 6.85 6.70 -11.33
CA HIS A 23 5.86 7.04 -12.36
C HIS A 23 6.33 6.61 -13.76
N GLU A 24 7.60 6.85 -14.09
CA GLU A 24 8.23 6.37 -15.32
C GLU A 24 8.22 4.83 -15.40
N ALA A 25 8.53 4.14 -14.28
CA ALA A 25 8.46 2.68 -14.20
C ALA A 25 7.02 2.15 -14.40
N ALA A 26 6.03 2.77 -13.74
CA ALA A 26 4.63 2.41 -13.86
C ALA A 26 4.12 2.57 -15.30
N ALA A 27 4.52 3.63 -16.00
CA ALA A 27 4.20 3.86 -17.40
C ALA A 27 4.80 2.78 -18.32
N ILE A 28 6.04 2.34 -18.06
CA ILE A 28 6.71 1.27 -18.83
C ILE A 28 5.92 -0.05 -18.81
N TYR A 29 5.21 -0.33 -17.72
CA TYR A 29 4.41 -1.54 -17.53
C TYR A 29 2.89 -1.28 -17.62
N GLY A 30 2.47 -0.03 -17.85
CA GLY A 30 1.08 0.39 -17.92
C GLY A 30 0.28 0.09 -16.64
N ILE A 31 0.88 0.21 -15.46
CA ILE A 31 0.23 -0.07 -14.16
C ILE A 31 -0.06 1.20 -13.36
N GLU A 32 -0.09 2.36 -14.01
CA GLU A 32 -0.30 3.67 -13.39
C GLU A 32 -1.58 3.72 -12.55
N ASN A 33 -2.68 3.16 -13.05
CA ASN A 33 -3.95 3.10 -12.31
C ASN A 33 -3.80 2.32 -10.99
N GLN A 34 -3.07 1.21 -11.00
CA GLN A 34 -2.88 0.37 -9.82
C GLN A 34 -2.03 1.08 -8.75
N ILE A 35 -1.02 1.84 -9.19
CA ILE A 35 -0.20 2.66 -8.31
C ILE A 35 -1.01 3.85 -7.76
N SER A 36 -1.89 4.45 -8.56
CA SER A 36 -2.80 5.50 -8.10
C SER A 36 -3.81 4.99 -7.07
N GLU A 37 -4.40 3.81 -7.31
CA GLU A 37 -5.32 3.16 -6.36
C GLU A 37 -4.62 2.79 -5.05
N LEU A 38 -3.38 2.31 -5.11
CA LEU A 38 -2.55 2.07 -3.92
C LEU A 38 -2.31 3.37 -3.14
N ARG A 39 -1.99 4.46 -3.84
CA ARG A 39 -1.80 5.79 -3.23
C ARG A 39 -3.04 6.26 -2.48
N GLU A 40 -4.21 6.13 -3.09
CA GLU A 40 -5.48 6.53 -2.49
C GLU A 40 -5.74 5.74 -1.21
N THR A 41 -5.51 4.42 -1.24
CA THR A 41 -5.73 3.55 -0.09
C THR A 41 -4.78 3.91 1.07
N LEU A 42 -3.49 4.10 0.78
CA LEU A 42 -2.51 4.52 1.79
C LEU A 42 -2.78 5.93 2.35
N THR A 43 -3.35 6.82 1.54
CA THR A 43 -3.76 8.17 1.98
C THR A 43 -4.91 8.09 2.99
N VAL A 44 -5.90 7.23 2.73
CA VAL A 44 -7.00 6.98 3.67
C VAL A 44 -6.47 6.43 4.98
N ILE A 45 -5.55 5.46 4.92
CA ILE A 45 -4.93 4.88 6.11
C ILE A 45 -4.16 5.91 6.90
N LYS A 46 -3.38 6.77 6.24
CA LYS A 46 -2.66 7.87 6.90
C LYS A 46 -3.61 8.80 7.66
N ALA A 47 -4.79 9.11 7.09
CA ALA A 47 -5.81 9.89 7.77
C ALA A 47 -6.37 9.16 9.00
N VAL A 48 -6.67 7.86 8.88
CA VAL A 48 -7.13 7.05 10.02
C VAL A 48 -6.08 6.94 11.12
N LEU A 49 -4.78 6.84 10.78
CA LEU A 49 -3.69 6.84 11.74
C LEU A 49 -3.58 8.17 12.51
N LEU A 50 -3.83 9.31 11.85
CA LEU A 50 -3.89 10.62 12.51
C LEU A 50 -5.08 10.72 13.47
N ASP A 51 -6.26 10.24 13.06
CA ASP A 51 -7.46 10.25 13.90
C ASP A 51 -7.36 9.25 15.07
N ALA A 52 -6.60 8.16 14.91
CA ALA A 52 -6.39 7.15 15.95
C ALA A 52 -5.49 7.63 17.10
N GLU A 53 -4.59 8.59 16.85
CA GLU A 53 -3.69 9.17 17.85
C GLU A 53 -4.44 9.83 19.02
N GLU A 54 -5.65 10.36 18.77
CA GLU A 54 -6.52 10.92 19.83
C GLU A 54 -7.26 9.86 20.68
N GLN A 55 -7.42 8.62 20.18
CA GLN A 55 -8.27 7.59 20.82
C GLN A 55 -7.50 6.36 21.34
N GLN A 56 -6.17 6.36 21.24
CA GLN A 56 -5.30 5.18 21.42
C GLN A 56 -5.27 4.57 22.84
N ALA A 57 -5.85 5.21 23.86
CA ALA A 57 -5.47 4.93 25.25
C ALA A 57 -5.79 3.51 25.77
N LYS A 58 -6.73 2.73 25.22
CA LYS A 58 -7.18 1.46 25.86
C LYS A 58 -7.67 0.30 24.96
N ASN A 59 -7.30 0.21 23.69
CA ASN A 59 -7.84 -0.83 22.80
C ASN A 59 -6.79 -1.83 22.28
N HIS A 60 -6.80 -3.07 22.77
CA HIS A 60 -5.92 -4.15 22.29
C HIS A 60 -6.19 -4.55 20.83
N CYS A 61 -7.42 -4.40 20.34
CA CYS A 61 -7.74 -4.65 18.93
C CYS A 61 -7.06 -3.63 18.01
N LEU A 62 -6.82 -2.41 18.50
CA LEU A 62 -6.12 -1.37 17.74
C LEU A 62 -4.65 -1.75 17.56
N GLN A 63 -3.98 -2.31 18.58
CA GLN A 63 -2.58 -2.73 18.44
C GLN A 63 -2.40 -3.86 17.43
N VAL A 64 -3.23 -4.90 17.47
CA VAL A 64 -3.18 -5.98 16.48
C VAL A 64 -3.42 -5.46 15.06
N TRP A 65 -4.33 -4.48 14.91
CA TRP A 65 -4.55 -3.84 13.63
C TRP A 65 -3.34 -3.02 13.14
N LEU A 66 -2.71 -2.26 14.04
CA LEU A 66 -1.51 -1.49 13.73
C LEU A 66 -0.33 -2.38 13.31
N ASP A 67 -0.15 -3.54 13.96
CA ASP A 67 0.88 -4.51 13.57
C ASP A 67 0.61 -5.08 12.16
N GLN A 68 -0.63 -5.48 11.86
CA GLN A 68 -1.01 -5.92 10.52
C GLN A 68 -0.81 -4.84 9.47
N LEU A 69 -1.08 -3.59 9.84
CA LEU A 69 -0.89 -2.46 8.95
C LEU A 69 0.60 -2.22 8.65
N GLN A 70 1.48 -2.48 9.62
CA GLN A 70 2.92 -2.43 9.42
C GLN A 70 3.37 -3.39 8.31
N ASP A 71 2.91 -4.64 8.39
CA ASP A 71 3.22 -5.66 7.39
C ASP A 71 2.79 -5.22 5.99
N VAL A 72 1.62 -4.58 5.89
CA VAL A 72 1.13 -4.09 4.60
C VAL A 72 2.00 -2.97 4.03
N PHE A 73 2.47 -2.03 4.86
CA PHE A 73 3.38 -1.00 4.38
C PHE A 73 4.70 -1.58 3.85
N TYR A 74 5.23 -2.61 4.49
CA TYR A 74 6.41 -3.32 4.01
C TYR A 74 6.14 -4.06 2.69
N ASP A 75 5.01 -4.77 2.58
CA ASP A 75 4.59 -5.42 1.34
C ASP A 75 4.46 -4.39 0.19
N ALA A 76 3.90 -3.20 0.47
CA ALA A 76 3.79 -2.13 -0.50
C ALA A 76 5.16 -1.59 -0.92
N GLU A 77 6.05 -1.34 0.04
CA GLU A 77 7.41 -0.89 -0.24
C GLU A 77 8.18 -1.87 -1.13
N ASP A 78 8.09 -3.17 -0.83
CA ASP A 78 8.69 -4.25 -1.61
C ASP A 78 8.18 -4.27 -3.06
N VAL A 79 6.88 -4.09 -3.26
CA VAL A 79 6.28 -4.03 -4.62
C VAL A 79 6.80 -2.81 -5.40
N LEU A 80 6.91 -1.65 -4.75
CA LEU A 80 7.40 -0.42 -5.39
C LEU A 80 8.87 -0.54 -5.77
N ASP A 81 9.68 -1.15 -4.91
CA ASP A 81 11.10 -1.33 -5.17
C ASP A 81 11.35 -2.44 -6.22
N GLU A 82 10.56 -3.51 -6.24
CA GLU A 82 10.57 -4.51 -7.32
C GLU A 82 10.24 -3.86 -8.68
N LEU A 83 9.24 -2.98 -8.73
CA LEU A 83 8.89 -2.23 -9.95
C LEU A 83 10.04 -1.34 -10.44
N LYS A 84 10.67 -0.57 -9.55
CA LYS A 84 11.81 0.28 -9.90
C LYS A 84 12.99 -0.54 -10.38
N CYS A 85 13.32 -1.63 -9.68
CA CYS A 85 14.43 -2.51 -10.04
C CYS A 85 14.25 -3.10 -11.44
N GLU A 86 13.06 -3.60 -11.78
CA GLU A 86 12.81 -4.17 -13.10
C GLU A 86 12.80 -3.10 -14.20
N ALA A 87 12.29 -1.89 -13.92
CA ALA A 87 12.36 -0.77 -14.86
C ALA A 87 13.82 -0.37 -15.16
N LEU A 88 14.67 -0.27 -14.14
CA LEU A 88 16.11 -0.02 -14.30
C LEU A 88 16.78 -1.16 -15.08
N ARG A 89 16.45 -2.41 -14.77
CA ARG A 89 16.97 -3.59 -15.48
C ARG A 89 16.63 -3.53 -16.96
N LYS A 90 15.39 -3.19 -17.31
CA LYS A 90 14.94 -3.01 -18.71
C LYS A 90 15.67 -1.87 -19.40
N GLN A 91 15.91 -0.76 -18.71
CA GLN A 91 16.69 0.37 -19.24
C GLN A 91 18.14 -0.05 -19.54
N VAL A 92 18.81 -0.75 -18.62
CA VAL A 92 20.17 -1.27 -18.81
C VAL A 92 20.23 -2.25 -19.98
N LEU A 93 19.31 -3.22 -20.04
CA LEU A 93 19.23 -4.18 -21.15
C LEU A 93 18.97 -3.49 -22.50
N SER A 94 18.16 -2.44 -22.53
CA SER A 94 17.92 -1.66 -23.74
C SER A 94 19.16 -0.90 -24.22
N ARG A 95 20.00 -0.44 -23.29
CA ARG A 95 21.15 0.42 -23.57
C ARG A 95 22.43 -0.37 -23.89
N TYR A 96 22.63 -1.52 -23.24
CA TYR A 96 23.87 -2.30 -23.33
C TYR A 96 23.70 -3.71 -23.90
N GLY A 97 22.46 -4.15 -24.16
CA GLY A 97 22.17 -5.58 -24.33
C GLY A 97 22.58 -6.22 -25.66
N GLY A 98 22.80 -5.48 -26.74
CA GLY A 98 23.11 -6.10 -28.05
C GLY A 98 22.13 -7.22 -28.42
N ILE A 99 22.64 -8.37 -28.90
CA ILE A 99 21.82 -9.57 -29.19
C ILE A 99 21.30 -10.22 -27.91
N TYR A 100 22.09 -10.26 -26.83
CA TYR A 100 21.71 -10.85 -25.54
C TYR A 100 20.51 -10.15 -24.89
N GLY A 101 20.41 -8.82 -25.00
CA GLY A 101 19.29 -8.02 -24.50
C GLY A 101 17.99 -8.22 -25.28
N LYS A 102 18.05 -8.67 -26.54
CA LYS A 102 16.87 -9.11 -27.27
C LYS A 102 16.33 -10.42 -26.72
N VAL A 103 17.19 -11.40 -26.42
CA VAL A 103 16.77 -12.71 -25.88
C VAL A 103 16.35 -12.59 -24.41
N CYS A 104 17.02 -11.74 -23.62
CA CYS A 104 16.63 -11.48 -22.23
C CYS A 104 15.26 -10.81 -22.08
N ARG A 105 14.74 -10.11 -23.10
CA ARG A 105 13.34 -9.63 -23.08
C ARG A 105 12.30 -10.75 -23.10
N PHE A 106 12.68 -11.96 -23.50
CA PHE A 106 11.78 -13.10 -23.68
C PHE A 106 11.91 -14.18 -22.60
N VAL A 107 12.91 -14.13 -21.72
CA VAL A 107 12.98 -15.04 -20.56
C VAL A 107 11.97 -14.62 -19.49
N SER A 108 11.36 -15.61 -18.82
CA SER A 108 10.14 -15.47 -18.00
C SER A 108 10.17 -14.40 -16.89
N LEU A 109 11.35 -13.95 -16.44
CA LEU A 109 11.47 -12.89 -15.43
C LEU A 109 11.39 -11.47 -16.00
N SER A 110 11.65 -11.28 -17.30
CA SER A 110 11.62 -9.97 -17.96
C SER A 110 10.53 -9.86 -19.03
N ASN A 111 9.61 -10.84 -19.10
CA ASN A 111 8.40 -10.73 -19.90
C ASN A 111 7.49 -9.63 -19.30
N PRO A 112 7.26 -8.51 -20.01
CA PRO A 112 6.48 -7.40 -19.48
C PRO A 112 5.05 -7.77 -19.06
N ILE A 113 4.44 -8.75 -19.73
CA ILE A 113 3.07 -9.20 -19.44
C ILE A 113 3.03 -9.99 -18.13
N MET A 114 3.97 -10.92 -17.95
CA MET A 114 4.04 -11.72 -16.73
C MET A 114 4.42 -10.87 -15.52
N PHE A 115 5.36 -9.94 -15.69
CA PHE A 115 5.71 -8.98 -14.65
C PHE A 115 4.54 -8.07 -14.28
N ARG A 116 3.81 -7.54 -15.27
CA ARG A 116 2.60 -6.75 -15.06
C ARG A 116 1.58 -7.55 -14.24
N ALA A 117 1.27 -8.78 -14.66
CA ALA A 117 0.31 -9.63 -13.95
C ALA A 117 0.75 -9.91 -12.50
N LYS A 118 2.04 -10.17 -12.27
CA LYS A 118 2.60 -10.38 -10.93
C LYS A 118 2.43 -9.15 -10.04
N ILE A 119 2.84 -7.97 -10.51
CA ILE A 119 2.71 -6.72 -9.74
C ILE A 119 1.24 -6.38 -9.50
N SER A 120 0.38 -6.54 -10.51
CA SER A 120 -1.07 -6.35 -10.36
C SER A 120 -1.68 -7.26 -9.31
N HIS A 121 -1.27 -8.52 -9.27
CA HIS A 121 -1.73 -9.46 -8.24
C HIS A 121 -1.27 -9.01 -6.84
N LYS A 122 0.00 -8.63 -6.68
CA LYS A 122 0.53 -8.16 -5.39
C LYS A 122 -0.17 -6.90 -4.89
N ILE A 123 -0.36 -5.89 -5.76
CA ILE A 123 -1.09 -4.66 -5.40
C ILE A 123 -2.54 -4.98 -5.01
N LYS A 124 -3.18 -5.90 -5.73
CA LYS A 124 -4.54 -6.35 -5.39
C LYS A 124 -4.58 -7.01 -4.00
N GLU A 125 -3.64 -7.88 -3.70
CA GLU A 125 -3.54 -8.59 -2.43
C GLU A 125 -3.32 -7.62 -1.25
N ILE A 126 -2.43 -6.65 -1.41
CA ILE A 126 -2.20 -5.57 -0.44
C ILE A 126 -3.51 -4.84 -0.13
N ARG A 127 -4.24 -4.42 -1.15
CA ARG A 127 -5.50 -3.71 -0.98
C ARG A 127 -6.56 -4.54 -0.27
N GLU A 128 -6.69 -5.82 -0.62
CA GLU A 128 -7.68 -6.70 0.01
C GLU A 128 -7.38 -6.92 1.51
N ARG A 129 -6.10 -6.94 1.90
CA ARG A 129 -5.68 -7.00 3.31
C ARG A 129 -6.00 -5.72 4.09
N GLU A 130 -5.86 -4.54 3.47
CA GLU A 130 -6.17 -3.25 4.12
C GLU A 130 -7.68 -3.00 4.30
N PHE A 131 -8.50 -3.44 3.34
CA PHE A 131 -9.94 -3.15 3.35
C PHE A 131 -10.74 -3.93 4.41
N LEU A 132 -10.22 -5.07 4.87
CA LEU A 132 -10.89 -5.89 5.88
C LEU A 132 -10.95 -5.19 7.25
N PRO A 133 -9.83 -4.72 7.82
CA PRO A 133 -9.88 -4.10 9.13
C PRO A 133 -10.38 -2.65 9.14
N ILE A 134 -10.23 -1.86 8.05
CA ILE A 134 -10.84 -0.51 7.96
C ILE A 134 -12.38 -0.61 8.00
N LYS A 135 -12.97 -1.61 7.32
CA LYS A 135 -14.41 -1.90 7.43
C LYS A 135 -14.79 -2.39 8.82
N ILE A 136 -13.98 -3.26 9.43
CA ILE A 136 -14.25 -3.77 10.78
C ILE A 136 -14.16 -2.66 11.83
N ASN A 137 -13.17 -1.76 11.74
CA ASN A 137 -12.96 -0.69 12.71
C ASN A 137 -13.94 0.48 12.51
N SER A 138 -14.32 0.83 11.28
CA SER A 138 -15.42 1.78 11.04
C SER A 138 -16.79 1.21 11.44
N VAL A 139 -17.05 -0.09 11.24
CA VAL A 139 -18.28 -0.76 11.72
C VAL A 139 -18.28 -0.92 13.24
N LEU A 140 -17.14 -1.22 13.86
CA LEU A 140 -16.99 -1.26 15.33
C LEU A 140 -17.05 0.13 15.94
N MET A 141 -16.39 1.15 15.37
CA MET A 141 -16.53 2.55 15.78
C MET A 141 -17.97 3.03 15.65
N CYS A 142 -18.63 2.77 14.51
CA CYS A 142 -20.04 3.12 14.34
C CYS A 142 -20.94 2.40 15.35
N ARG A 143 -20.69 1.11 15.66
CA ARG A 143 -21.48 0.35 16.64
C ARG A 143 -21.20 0.77 18.08
N VAL A 144 -19.95 1.11 18.42
CA VAL A 144 -19.58 1.62 19.74
C VAL A 144 -20.12 3.04 19.93
N LEU A 145 -20.04 3.92 18.92
CA LEU A 145 -20.63 5.26 18.96
C LEU A 145 -22.16 5.21 19.01
N THR A 146 -22.84 4.31 18.29
CA THR A 146 -24.30 4.16 18.43
C THR A 146 -24.71 3.59 19.78
N MET A 147 -23.94 2.67 20.37
CA MET A 147 -24.21 2.21 21.74
C MET A 147 -24.00 3.32 22.78
N VAL A 148 -22.96 4.15 22.62
CA VAL A 148 -22.71 5.30 23.53
C VAL A 148 -23.76 6.41 23.34
N CYS A 149 -24.26 6.64 22.13
CA CYS A 149 -25.37 7.56 21.90
C CYS A 149 -26.68 7.04 22.54
N HIS A 150 -26.96 5.74 22.47
CA HIS A 150 -28.20 5.19 23.05
C HIS A 150 -28.25 5.21 24.57
N ILE A 151 -27.09 5.19 25.25
CA ILE A 151 -27.02 5.31 26.72
C ILE A 151 -27.28 6.74 27.19
N ARG A 152 -26.94 7.75 26.38
CA ARG A 152 -27.10 9.17 26.75
C ARG A 152 -28.52 9.72 26.54
N ASP A 153 -29.35 9.05 25.76
CA ASP A 153 -30.77 9.41 25.57
C ASP A 153 -31.72 8.79 26.61
N HIS A 154 -31.21 7.99 27.55
CA HIS A 154 -32.01 7.32 28.59
C HIS A 154 -31.83 7.91 30.00
N GLU A 155 -31.09 9.01 30.13
CA GLU A 155 -30.78 9.69 31.40
C GLU A 155 -31.31 11.15 31.44
N ILE A 156 -32.46 11.41 30.79
CA ILE A 156 -33.26 12.64 30.94
C ILE A 156 -34.72 12.26 31.22
#